data_AF-A0A2V5TD31-F1
#
_entry.id   AF-A0A2V5TD31-F1
#
_cell.length_a   1.000
_cell.length_b   1.000
_cell.length_c   1.000
_cell.angle_alpha   90.00
_cell.angle_beta   90.00
_cell.angle_gamma   90.00
#
_symmetry.space_group_name_H-M   'P 1'
#
loop_
_entity.id
_entity.type
_entity.pdbx_description
1 polymer ?
#
loop_
_entity_poly.entity_id
_entity_poly.type
_entity_poly.pdbx_seq_one_letter_code
_entity_poly.pdbx_strand_id
1 'polypeptide(L)'
;MTKGINVLILIAFASICGAIAQDSLTPTPSPTTKESASPSPTPEQTPSASPARSVRISFVPPPLEGTISLGIYDGNGKLVRVLHQEAELNEFIVGADALVTQWDGKNDDGEDLSAGKYHARGYAIGHVKIEETGKTQEPPLIDSPDFVRVKLVANPLENNERPIVELKASSDNQDAYLTTKDGLPLLTVARIEDSTDYHALLSRADKSIDFFILHGTITRQFRISNIDKMMAFDCGDFELK
;
A
#
# COMPACT_ATOMS: atom_id res chain seq x y z
N MET A 1 54.78 14.89 -1.70
CA MET A 1 55.08 14.22 -2.98
C MET A 1 53.87 13.36 -3.35
N THR A 2 53.21 13.80 -4.42
CA THR A 2 52.29 13.15 -5.38
C THR A 2 52.45 11.62 -5.49
N LYS A 3 51.44 10.77 -5.73
CA LYS A 3 50.36 10.82 -6.74
C LYS A 3 49.16 9.94 -6.33
N GLY A 4 47.95 10.35 -6.71
CA GLY A 4 46.76 9.49 -6.76
C GLY A 4 46.61 8.81 -8.13
N ILE A 5 45.79 7.75 -8.19
CA ILE A 5 45.27 7.16 -9.44
C ILE A 5 43.83 6.69 -9.20
N ASN A 6 42.90 7.29 -9.95
CA ASN A 6 41.54 6.81 -10.22
C ASN A 6 41.59 5.77 -11.35
N VAL A 7 40.73 4.74 -11.32
CA VAL A 7 40.48 3.90 -12.51
C VAL A 7 38.98 3.75 -12.76
N LEU A 8 38.67 3.87 -14.05
CA LEU A 8 37.42 4.19 -14.71
C LEU A 8 36.75 2.93 -15.30
N ILE A 9 35.41 3.02 -15.44
CA ILE A 9 34.48 2.16 -16.17
C ILE A 9 34.85 2.00 -17.66
N LEU A 10 34.51 0.86 -18.27
CA LEU A 10 34.43 0.71 -19.72
C LEU A 10 33.20 -0.12 -20.14
N ILE A 11 32.32 0.53 -20.90
CA ILE A 11 31.11 0.01 -21.57
C ILE A 11 31.50 -0.37 -23.00
N ALA A 12 30.98 -1.49 -23.51
CA ALA A 12 31.12 -1.87 -24.92
C ALA A 12 29.77 -1.68 -25.65
N PHE A 13 29.77 -0.78 -26.63
CA PHE A 13 28.73 -0.66 -27.67
C PHE A 13 29.29 -1.22 -28.98
N ALA A 14 28.51 -2.09 -29.63
CA ALA A 14 28.81 -2.57 -30.98
C ALA A 14 28.00 -1.78 -32.02
N SER A 15 28.77 -1.19 -32.93
CA SER A 15 28.44 -0.41 -34.13
C SER A 15 28.04 -1.31 -35.30
N ILE A 16 27.32 -0.78 -36.30
CA ILE A 16 27.84 -0.56 -37.68
C ILE A 16 26.77 0.00 -38.66
N CYS A 17 27.12 1.17 -39.21
CA CYS A 17 26.99 1.78 -40.56
C CYS A 17 25.83 1.40 -41.52
N GLY A 18 25.34 2.28 -42.40
CA GLY A 18 25.85 3.57 -42.87
C GLY A 18 24.91 4.28 -43.86
N ALA A 19 25.25 5.54 -44.17
CA ALA A 19 24.55 6.59 -44.93
C ALA A 19 24.43 6.31 -46.46
N ILE A 20 23.77 7.10 -47.34
CA ILE A 20 23.92 8.54 -47.67
C ILE A 20 22.72 9.07 -48.51
N ALA A 21 22.30 10.32 -48.22
CA ALA A 21 21.71 11.45 -49.02
C ALA A 21 20.81 11.20 -50.27
N GLN A 22 19.84 12.05 -50.66
CA GLN A 22 19.95 13.47 -51.05
C GLN A 22 18.57 14.09 -51.39
N ASP A 23 18.47 15.40 -51.15
CA ASP A 23 17.70 16.48 -51.82
C ASP A 23 16.15 16.63 -51.83
N SER A 24 15.84 17.93 -51.67
CA SER A 24 14.58 18.65 -51.54
C SER A 24 13.87 18.91 -52.88
N LEU A 25 12.53 19.00 -52.84
CA LEU A 25 11.67 20.10 -53.34
C LEU A 25 10.25 19.58 -53.70
N THR A 26 9.22 20.22 -53.14
CA THR A 26 7.79 20.09 -53.51
C THR A 26 7.53 20.65 -54.93
N PRO A 27 6.54 20.15 -55.70
CA PRO A 27 5.17 20.69 -55.63
C PRO A 27 4.00 19.71 -55.94
N THR A 28 2.82 20.06 -55.39
CA THR A 28 1.38 19.70 -55.66
C THR A 28 0.96 19.69 -57.16
N PRO A 29 -0.22 19.18 -57.69
CA PRO A 29 -1.44 18.48 -57.15
C PRO A 29 -1.99 17.22 -57.94
N SER A 30 -2.95 16.48 -57.32
CA SER A 30 -4.22 15.80 -57.79
C SER A 30 -4.34 15.01 -59.14
N PRO A 31 -5.42 14.22 -59.43
CA PRO A 31 -6.38 13.43 -58.61
C PRO A 31 -6.71 11.99 -59.14
N THR A 32 -7.47 11.21 -58.35
CA THR A 32 -8.43 10.12 -58.71
C THR A 32 -7.98 8.90 -59.53
N THR A 33 -8.05 7.70 -58.94
CA THR A 33 -8.54 6.48 -59.62
C THR A 33 -9.19 5.53 -58.61
N LYS A 34 -10.31 4.93 -59.04
CA LYS A 34 -11.33 4.18 -58.30
C LYS A 34 -10.81 2.89 -57.68
N GLU A 35 -11.14 2.66 -56.41
CA GLU A 35 -10.89 1.42 -55.66
C GLU A 35 -12.03 0.41 -55.90
N SER A 36 -11.67 -0.81 -56.28
CA SER A 36 -12.55 -1.96 -56.46
C SER A 36 -12.72 -2.65 -55.11
N ALA A 37 -13.97 -2.77 -54.65
CA ALA A 37 -14.32 -3.34 -53.35
C ALA A 37 -14.00 -4.85 -53.24
N SER A 38 -13.46 -5.23 -52.08
CA SER A 38 -13.43 -6.61 -51.54
C SER A 38 -14.07 -6.59 -50.14
N PRO A 39 -14.95 -7.53 -49.76
CA PRO A 39 -15.69 -7.45 -48.51
C PRO A 39 -14.81 -7.76 -47.29
N SER A 40 -14.95 -6.92 -46.25
CA SER A 40 -14.32 -7.06 -44.93
C SER A 40 -15.04 -8.13 -44.09
N PRO A 41 -14.34 -8.96 -43.29
CA PRO A 41 -14.98 -9.94 -42.41
C PRO A 41 -15.61 -9.28 -41.17
N THR A 42 -16.79 -9.77 -40.80
CA THR A 42 -17.54 -9.43 -39.58
C THR A 42 -16.70 -9.68 -38.32
N PRO A 43 -16.65 -8.75 -37.34
CA PRO A 43 -15.99 -9.03 -36.06
C PRO A 43 -16.82 -10.00 -35.22
N GLU A 44 -16.21 -11.09 -34.77
CA GLU A 44 -16.72 -11.93 -33.68
C GLU A 44 -16.88 -11.08 -32.42
N GLN A 45 -18.08 -11.08 -31.85
CA GLN A 45 -18.36 -10.41 -30.58
C GLN A 45 -17.68 -11.18 -29.44
N THR A 46 -16.64 -10.57 -28.86
CA THR A 46 -16.11 -10.95 -27.55
C THR A 46 -17.22 -10.84 -26.49
N PRO A 47 -17.38 -11.80 -25.56
CA PRO A 47 -18.40 -11.70 -24.51
C PRO A 47 -18.20 -10.43 -23.69
N SER A 48 -19.25 -9.63 -23.61
CA SER A 48 -19.32 -8.40 -22.82
C SER A 48 -19.12 -8.74 -21.34
N ALA A 49 -17.97 -8.36 -20.79
CA ALA A 49 -17.74 -8.38 -19.35
C ALA A 49 -18.85 -7.56 -18.68
N SER A 50 -19.49 -8.12 -17.65
CA SER A 50 -20.38 -7.36 -16.77
C SER A 50 -19.65 -6.09 -16.31
N PRO A 51 -20.32 -4.93 -16.22
CA PRO A 51 -19.64 -3.70 -15.84
C PRO A 51 -18.95 -3.91 -14.49
N ALA A 52 -17.63 -3.81 -14.48
CA ALA A 52 -16.84 -3.89 -13.26
C ALA A 52 -17.34 -2.78 -12.32
N ARG A 53 -17.88 -3.18 -11.17
CA ARG A 53 -18.40 -2.28 -10.14
C ARG A 53 -17.22 -1.52 -9.51
N SER A 54 -16.73 -0.46 -10.16
CA SER A 54 -15.65 0.38 -9.63
C SER A 54 -16.21 1.57 -8.87
N VAL A 55 -15.73 1.76 -7.65
CA VAL A 55 -16.06 2.90 -6.80
C VAL A 55 -14.81 3.77 -6.63
N ARG A 56 -14.92 5.05 -6.99
CA ARG A 56 -13.88 6.05 -6.77
C ARG A 56 -13.92 6.53 -5.32
N ILE A 57 -12.78 6.46 -4.64
CA ILE A 57 -12.59 6.94 -3.28
C ILE A 57 -11.64 8.14 -3.35
N SER A 58 -12.00 9.25 -2.72
CA SER A 58 -11.17 10.46 -2.68
C SER A 58 -11.17 11.06 -1.29
N PHE A 59 -9.99 11.45 -0.81
CA PHE A 59 -9.80 12.03 0.51
C PHE A 59 -8.72 13.11 0.49
N VAL A 60 -8.81 14.06 1.40
CA VAL A 60 -7.75 15.05 1.60
C VAL A 60 -6.60 14.33 2.33
N PRO A 61 -5.37 14.36 1.81
CA PRO A 61 -4.24 13.69 2.46
C PRO A 61 -4.05 14.26 3.88
N PRO A 62 -3.89 13.40 4.90
CA PRO A 62 -3.58 13.86 6.24
C PRO A 62 -2.25 14.63 6.22
N PRO A 63 -2.10 15.74 6.96
CA PRO A 63 -0.85 16.51 7.01
C PRO A 63 0.20 15.83 7.90
N LEU A 64 0.55 14.59 7.54
CA LEU A 64 1.58 13.76 8.17
C LEU A 64 2.34 13.04 7.06
N GLU A 65 3.64 13.33 6.93
CA GLU A 65 4.52 12.61 6.01
C GLU A 65 4.73 11.17 6.49
N GLY A 66 4.68 10.21 5.57
CA GLY A 66 4.80 8.79 5.86
C GLY A 66 4.07 7.91 4.84
N THR A 67 3.67 6.72 5.27
CA THR A 67 2.87 5.79 4.46
C THR A 67 1.39 5.85 4.83
N ILE A 68 0.54 5.33 3.95
CA ILE A 68 -0.91 5.29 4.13
C ILE A 68 -1.39 3.85 4.12
N SER A 69 -2.13 3.47 5.15
CA SER A 69 -2.92 2.24 5.15
C SER A 69 -4.41 2.58 5.13
N LEU A 70 -5.16 1.99 4.20
CA LEU A 70 -6.54 2.33 3.90
C LEU A 70 -7.38 1.05 3.77
N GLY A 71 -8.48 0.99 4.52
CA GLY A 71 -9.42 -0.14 4.50
C GLY A 71 -10.82 0.26 4.07
N ILE A 72 -11.56 -0.72 3.54
CA ILE A 72 -13.00 -0.63 3.28
C ILE A 72 -13.75 -1.41 4.34
N TYR A 73 -14.81 -0.80 4.86
CA TYR A 73 -15.61 -1.33 5.94
C TYR A 73 -17.07 -1.46 5.53
N ASP A 74 -17.73 -2.52 5.97
CA ASP A 74 -19.18 -2.68 5.81
C ASP A 74 -19.96 -1.75 6.77
N GLY A 75 -21.30 -1.77 6.65
CA GLY A 75 -22.17 -0.97 7.52
C GLY A 75 -22.12 -1.32 9.01
N ASN A 76 -21.51 -2.45 9.39
CA ASN A 76 -21.27 -2.83 10.79
C ASN A 76 -19.88 -2.41 11.29
N GLY A 77 -19.06 -1.77 10.43
CA GLY A 77 -17.69 -1.40 10.74
C GLY A 77 -16.69 -2.56 10.67
N LYS A 78 -17.07 -3.68 10.04
CA LYS A 78 -16.15 -4.79 9.79
C LYS A 78 -15.27 -4.46 8.58
N LEU A 79 -13.95 -4.61 8.71
CA LEU A 79 -13.03 -4.54 7.57
C LEU A 79 -13.38 -5.66 6.57
N VAL A 80 -13.63 -5.28 5.32
CA VAL A 80 -13.95 -6.22 4.23
C VAL A 80 -12.88 -6.25 3.14
N ARG A 81 -12.04 -5.22 3.08
CA ARG A 81 -10.94 -5.13 2.12
C ARG A 81 -9.82 -4.25 2.69
N VAL A 82 -8.59 -4.73 2.63
CA VAL A 82 -7.40 -3.88 2.69
C VAL A 82 -7.17 -3.32 1.30
N LEU A 83 -7.36 -2.00 1.14
CA LEU A 83 -7.23 -1.36 -0.16
C LEU A 83 -5.78 -0.92 -0.42
N HIS A 84 -5.12 -0.39 0.61
CA HIS A 84 -3.70 -0.04 0.62
C HIS A 84 -3.09 -0.44 1.96
N GLN A 85 -1.90 -1.01 1.91
CA GLN A 85 -1.06 -1.30 3.07
C GLN A 85 0.27 -0.60 2.88
N GLU A 86 0.63 0.28 3.82
CA GLU A 86 1.91 0.98 3.82
C GLU A 86 2.23 1.71 2.51
N ALA A 87 1.20 2.19 1.80
CA ALA A 87 1.36 2.80 0.49
C ALA A 87 2.02 4.18 0.57
N GLU A 88 2.88 4.47 -0.39
CA GLU A 88 3.44 5.81 -0.60
C GLU A 88 2.40 6.74 -1.24
N LEU A 89 2.55 8.06 -1.07
CA LEU A 89 1.64 9.05 -1.66
C LEU A 89 1.58 8.97 -3.20
N ASN A 90 2.65 8.49 -3.85
CA ASN A 90 2.72 8.36 -5.31
C ASN A 90 1.90 7.17 -5.86
N GLU A 91 1.41 6.27 -5.00
CA GLU A 91 0.53 5.16 -5.37
C GLU A 91 -0.92 5.62 -5.55
N PHE A 92 -1.23 6.85 -5.14
CA PHE A 92 -2.52 7.48 -5.31
C PHE A 92 -2.54 8.40 -6.53
N ILE A 93 -3.70 8.50 -7.17
CA ILE A 93 -3.91 9.51 -8.21
C ILE A 93 -4.08 10.86 -7.51
N VAL A 94 -3.21 11.83 -7.85
CA VAL A 94 -3.29 13.20 -7.33
C VAL A 94 -4.39 13.96 -8.07
N GLY A 95 -5.47 14.29 -7.35
CA GLY A 95 -6.51 15.22 -7.79
C GLY A 95 -6.13 16.68 -7.53
N ALA A 96 -7.05 17.61 -7.79
CA ALA A 96 -6.79 19.04 -7.56
C ALA A 96 -6.51 19.37 -6.09
N ASP A 97 -7.18 18.69 -5.17
CA ASP A 97 -7.16 18.93 -3.72
C ASP A 97 -7.30 17.63 -2.90
N ALA A 98 -7.13 16.47 -3.53
CA ALA A 98 -7.36 15.16 -2.91
C ALA A 98 -6.42 14.09 -3.47
N LEU A 99 -6.17 13.05 -2.67
CA LEU A 99 -5.69 11.76 -3.16
C LEU A 99 -6.89 10.91 -3.59
N VAL A 100 -6.70 10.12 -4.64
CA VAL A 100 -7.77 9.33 -5.26
C VAL A 100 -7.29 7.89 -5.46
N THR A 101 -8.16 6.95 -5.12
CA THR A 101 -7.99 5.53 -5.44
C THR A 101 -9.33 4.92 -5.87
N GLN A 102 -9.32 3.64 -6.25
CA GLN A 102 -10.51 2.92 -6.70
C GLN A 102 -10.61 1.58 -5.99
N TRP A 103 -11.83 1.20 -5.65
CA TRP A 103 -12.16 -0.13 -5.16
C TRP A 103 -13.06 -0.83 -6.17
N ASP A 104 -12.79 -2.11 -6.44
CA ASP A 104 -13.44 -2.91 -7.47
C ASP A 104 -14.66 -3.71 -6.96
N GLY A 105 -15.10 -3.42 -5.73
CA GLY A 105 -16.25 -4.05 -5.09
C GLY A 105 -15.97 -5.43 -4.49
N LYS A 106 -14.71 -5.87 -4.39
CA LYS A 106 -14.35 -7.20 -3.88
C LYS A 106 -13.76 -7.19 -2.48
N ASN A 107 -13.84 -8.31 -1.77
CA ASN A 107 -13.10 -8.53 -0.52
C ASN A 107 -11.64 -8.94 -0.79
N ASP A 108 -10.86 -9.18 0.27
CA ASP A 108 -9.45 -9.61 0.16
C ASP A 108 -9.29 -10.99 -0.54
N ASP A 109 -10.31 -11.85 -0.48
CA ASP A 109 -10.35 -13.16 -1.16
C ASP A 109 -10.68 -13.05 -2.66
N GLY A 110 -10.98 -11.84 -3.15
CA GLY A 110 -11.35 -11.60 -4.54
C GLY A 110 -12.80 -11.96 -4.89
N GLU A 111 -13.66 -12.07 -3.88
CA GLU A 111 -15.09 -12.31 -4.05
C GLU A 111 -15.86 -10.99 -4.15
N ASP A 112 -16.86 -10.92 -5.03
CA ASP A 112 -17.73 -9.75 -5.16
C ASP A 112 -18.60 -9.55 -3.91
N LEU A 113 -18.59 -8.33 -3.38
CA LEU A 113 -19.47 -7.95 -2.27
C LEU A 113 -20.83 -7.47 -2.76
N SER A 114 -21.82 -7.56 -1.87
CA SER A 114 -23.19 -7.12 -2.16
C SER A 114 -23.28 -5.61 -2.33
N ALA A 115 -24.17 -5.16 -3.22
CA ALA A 115 -24.54 -3.75 -3.32
C ALA A 115 -25.02 -3.23 -1.95
N GLY A 116 -24.67 -1.99 -1.63
CA GLY A 116 -24.96 -1.41 -0.32
C GLY A 116 -24.01 -0.28 0.06
N LYS A 117 -24.18 0.20 1.29
CA LYS A 117 -23.37 1.26 1.87
C LYS A 117 -22.09 0.68 2.49
N TYR A 118 -20.97 1.29 2.16
CA TYR A 118 -19.65 1.00 2.71
C TYR A 118 -19.00 2.29 3.18
N HIS A 119 -17.92 2.15 3.93
CA HIS A 119 -17.16 3.26 4.50
C HIS A 119 -15.66 3.03 4.26
N ALA A 120 -14.91 4.09 3.99
CA ALA A 120 -13.45 4.01 3.89
C ALA A 120 -12.79 4.88 4.95
N ARG A 121 -11.80 4.32 5.63
CA ARG A 121 -10.96 5.04 6.59
C ARG A 121 -9.56 4.44 6.65
N GLY A 122 -8.60 5.23 7.10
CA GLY A 122 -7.22 4.81 7.14
C GLY A 122 -6.42 5.51 8.23
N TYR A 123 -5.13 5.23 8.18
CA TYR A 123 -4.12 5.84 9.02
C TYR A 123 -2.94 6.27 8.16
N ALA A 124 -2.48 7.51 8.34
CA ALA A 124 -1.16 7.92 7.92
C ALA A 124 -0.17 7.53 9.02
N ILE A 125 0.91 6.84 8.66
CA ILE A 125 1.94 6.35 9.58
C ILE A 125 3.22 7.09 9.26
N GLY A 126 3.62 7.98 10.16
CA GLY A 126 4.85 8.74 10.02
C GLY A 126 6.09 7.90 10.31
N HIS A 127 7.23 8.58 10.50
CA HIS A 127 8.50 7.91 10.76
C HIS A 127 8.53 7.18 12.12
N VAL A 128 8.18 5.90 12.07
CA VAL A 128 8.34 4.92 13.16
C VAL A 128 9.73 4.30 13.08
N LYS A 129 10.35 4.06 14.23
CA LYS A 129 11.66 3.40 14.32
C LYS A 129 11.46 1.98 14.82
N ILE A 130 11.96 1.00 14.08
CA ILE A 130 11.91 -0.43 14.43
C ILE A 130 13.34 -0.91 14.63
N GLU A 131 13.63 -1.50 15.79
CA GLU A 131 14.95 -2.03 16.13
C GLU A 131 14.81 -3.44 16.69
N GLU A 132 15.53 -4.42 16.14
CA GLU A 132 15.65 -5.74 16.77
C GLU A 132 16.57 -5.62 17.99
N THR A 133 16.01 -5.79 19.18
CA THR A 133 16.72 -5.60 20.45
C THR A 133 17.24 -6.89 21.05
N GLY A 134 16.80 -8.05 20.55
CA GLY A 134 17.29 -9.33 21.04
C GLY A 134 16.70 -10.54 20.32
N LYS A 135 17.42 -11.65 20.43
CA LYS A 135 17.00 -12.99 19.99
C LYS A 135 17.38 -13.98 21.09
N THR A 136 16.41 -14.70 21.63
CA THR A 136 16.60 -15.66 22.73
C THR A 136 15.89 -16.98 22.46
N GLN A 137 16.25 -18.05 23.18
CA GLN A 137 15.60 -19.36 23.13
C GLN A 137 14.58 -19.58 24.26
N GLU A 138 14.21 -18.51 24.96
CA GLU A 138 13.24 -18.55 26.06
C GLU A 138 11.96 -17.79 25.67
N PRO A 139 10.76 -18.34 25.95
CA PRO A 139 9.52 -17.59 25.82
C PRO A 139 9.56 -16.38 26.75
N PRO A 140 9.11 -15.20 26.30
CA PRO A 140 9.18 -14.03 27.14
C PRO A 140 8.10 -14.11 28.23
N LEU A 141 8.48 -13.86 29.49
CA LEU A 141 7.55 -13.80 30.63
C LEU A 141 6.80 -12.47 30.61
N ILE A 142 5.84 -12.34 29.70
CA ILE A 142 5.05 -11.12 29.52
C ILE A 142 3.58 -11.40 29.69
N ASP A 143 2.91 -10.52 30.43
CA ASP A 143 1.47 -10.35 30.34
C ASP A 143 1.18 -9.56 29.06
N SER A 144 0.95 -10.28 27.95
CA SER A 144 0.68 -9.68 26.64
C SER A 144 -0.82 -9.38 26.52
N PRO A 145 -1.25 -8.10 26.53
CA PRO A 145 -2.64 -7.79 26.29
C PRO A 145 -3.01 -8.10 24.84
N ASP A 146 -4.29 -8.41 24.59
CA ASP A 146 -4.81 -8.59 23.23
C ASP A 146 -4.61 -7.33 22.36
N PHE A 147 -4.64 -6.15 23.00
CA PHE A 147 -4.46 -4.86 22.35
C PHE A 147 -3.65 -3.87 23.19
N VAL A 148 -2.87 -3.03 22.52
CA VAL A 148 -2.17 -1.88 23.10
C VAL A 148 -2.83 -0.59 22.61
N ARG A 149 -3.26 0.26 23.54
CA ARG A 149 -3.85 1.57 23.21
C ARG A 149 -2.77 2.61 22.92
N VAL A 150 -2.83 3.26 21.77
CA VAL A 150 -1.94 4.35 21.38
C VAL A 150 -2.74 5.61 21.10
N LYS A 151 -2.34 6.73 21.71
CA LYS A 151 -2.92 8.05 21.43
C LYS A 151 -2.22 8.63 20.22
N LEU A 152 -3.01 9.03 19.22
CA LEU A 152 -2.53 9.49 17.92
C LEU A 152 -2.27 11.00 17.87
N VAL A 153 -1.63 11.44 16.79
CA VAL A 153 -1.61 12.84 16.39
C VAL A 153 -3.02 13.24 15.97
N ALA A 154 -3.46 14.43 16.37
CA ALA A 154 -4.75 14.96 15.92
C ALA A 154 -4.68 15.28 14.43
N ASN A 155 -5.67 14.83 13.67
CA ASN A 155 -5.86 15.27 12.30
C ASN A 155 -6.51 16.66 12.31
N PRO A 156 -5.84 17.75 11.90
CA PRO A 156 -6.43 19.09 11.92
C PRO A 156 -7.56 19.26 10.91
N LEU A 157 -7.72 18.31 9.97
CA LEU A 157 -8.85 18.26 9.03
C LEU A 157 -10.12 17.72 9.70
N GLU A 158 -9.98 17.07 10.85
CA GLU A 158 -11.07 16.55 11.65
C GLU A 158 -11.15 17.31 12.97
N ASN A 159 -12.37 17.61 13.43
CA ASN A 159 -12.57 18.23 14.74
C ASN A 159 -12.48 17.18 15.86
N ASN A 160 -11.34 16.47 15.95
CA ASN A 160 -11.17 15.34 16.85
C ASN A 160 -9.96 15.55 17.79
N GLU A 161 -10.19 15.38 19.10
CA GLU A 161 -9.13 15.39 20.09
C GLU A 161 -8.34 14.09 20.03
N ARG A 162 -7.20 14.09 19.33
CA ARG A 162 -6.14 13.05 19.35
C ARG A 162 -6.69 11.63 19.60
N PRO A 163 -7.25 10.97 18.57
CA PRO A 163 -7.93 9.69 18.73
C PRO A 163 -7.03 8.61 19.34
N ILE A 164 -7.64 7.62 20.00
CA ILE A 164 -6.94 6.44 20.51
C ILE A 164 -7.21 5.28 19.56
N VAL A 165 -6.14 4.60 19.14
CA VAL A 165 -6.22 3.35 18.37
C VAL A 165 -5.83 2.17 19.26
N GLU A 166 -6.52 1.05 19.09
CA GLU A 166 -6.17 -0.24 19.70
C GLU A 166 -5.35 -1.03 18.67
N LEU A 167 -4.08 -1.31 19.00
CA LEU A 167 -3.14 -2.03 18.14
C LEU A 167 -2.96 -3.47 18.61
N LYS A 168 -2.79 -4.38 17.65
CA LYS A 168 -2.53 -5.81 17.86
C LYS A 168 -1.36 -6.27 16.99
N ALA A 169 -0.60 -7.23 17.49
CA ALA A 169 0.36 -7.97 16.68
C ALA A 169 -0.35 -9.04 15.85
N SER A 170 -0.07 -9.03 14.56
CA SER A 170 -0.58 -10.01 13.61
C SER A 170 0.56 -10.50 12.72
N SER A 171 0.35 -11.62 12.07
CA SER A 171 1.31 -12.20 11.12
C SER A 171 0.57 -13.01 10.08
N ASP A 172 1.14 -13.08 8.89
CA ASP A 172 0.81 -14.05 7.87
C ASP A 172 2.02 -14.97 7.61
N ASN A 173 2.08 -15.59 6.43
CA ASN A 173 3.14 -16.53 6.07
C ASN A 173 4.44 -15.82 5.64
N GLN A 174 4.43 -14.51 5.47
CA GLN A 174 5.53 -13.72 4.92
C GLN A 174 5.98 -12.63 5.88
N ASP A 175 5.07 -11.97 6.57
CA ASP A 175 5.37 -10.78 7.36
C ASP A 175 4.66 -10.81 8.72
N ALA A 176 5.31 -10.21 9.72
CA ALA A 176 4.72 -9.87 10.99
C ALA A 176 4.51 -8.35 11.04
N TYR A 177 3.29 -7.93 11.35
CA TYR A 177 2.87 -6.54 11.25
C TYR A 177 2.01 -6.11 12.43
N LEU A 178 1.98 -4.80 12.66
CA LEU A 178 1.00 -4.16 13.53
C LEU A 178 -0.30 -3.97 12.76
N THR A 179 -1.41 -4.33 13.42
CA THR A 179 -2.77 -4.12 12.93
C THR A 179 -3.54 -3.26 13.91
N THR A 180 -4.58 -2.59 13.43
CA THR A 180 -5.67 -2.14 14.29
C THR A 180 -6.47 -3.34 14.82
N LYS A 181 -7.28 -3.13 15.85
CA LYS A 181 -8.17 -4.16 16.41
C LYS A 181 -9.13 -4.78 15.41
N ASP A 182 -9.62 -3.99 14.47
CA ASP A 182 -10.52 -4.44 13.39
C ASP A 182 -9.77 -5.06 12.20
N GLY A 183 -8.43 -5.17 12.28
CA GLY A 183 -7.62 -5.98 11.38
C GLY A 183 -6.90 -5.24 10.27
N LEU A 184 -6.97 -3.90 10.19
CA LEU A 184 -6.26 -3.13 9.16
C LEU A 184 -4.75 -3.19 9.43
N PRO A 185 -3.92 -3.74 8.52
CA PRO A 185 -2.47 -3.69 8.63
C PRO A 185 -1.97 -2.25 8.54
N LEU A 186 -1.04 -1.87 9.42
CA LEU A 186 -0.53 -0.51 9.52
C LEU A 186 0.97 -0.40 9.22
N LEU A 187 1.75 -1.37 9.69
CA LEU A 187 3.22 -1.30 9.68
C LEU A 187 3.81 -2.70 9.75
N THR A 188 4.68 -3.04 8.81
CA THR A 188 5.46 -4.28 8.81
C THR A 188 6.63 -4.14 9.79
N VAL A 189 6.74 -5.10 10.72
CA VAL A 189 7.78 -5.11 11.75
C VAL A 189 8.97 -5.95 11.33
N ALA A 190 8.71 -7.13 10.79
CA ALA A 190 9.75 -8.01 10.27
C ALA A 190 9.18 -9.01 9.27
N ARG A 191 10.05 -9.43 8.35
CA ARG A 191 9.81 -10.58 7.49
C ARG A 191 9.96 -11.89 8.25
N ILE A 192 9.09 -12.83 7.94
CA ILE A 192 9.07 -14.21 8.40
C ILE A 192 9.74 -15.07 7.31
N GLU A 193 10.75 -15.85 7.70
CA GLU A 193 11.56 -16.63 6.76
C GLU A 193 11.02 -18.06 6.53
N ASP A 194 10.36 -18.64 7.54
CA ASP A 194 9.77 -19.98 7.46
C ASP A 194 8.24 -19.94 7.59
N SER A 195 7.53 -20.83 6.91
CA SER A 195 6.08 -20.68 6.71
C SER A 195 5.20 -21.36 7.76
N THR A 196 5.73 -21.77 8.91
CA THR A 196 4.93 -22.54 9.88
C THR A 196 5.24 -22.18 11.34
N ASP A 197 4.16 -21.88 12.08
CA ASP A 197 4.09 -21.75 13.54
C ASP A 197 4.76 -20.49 14.15
N TYR A 198 4.37 -19.32 13.65
CA TYR A 198 4.74 -18.04 14.23
C TYR A 198 3.60 -17.45 15.06
N HIS A 199 3.95 -16.90 16.21
CA HIS A 199 3.04 -16.09 17.03
C HIS A 199 3.65 -14.72 17.28
N ALA A 200 2.82 -13.69 17.14
CA ALA A 200 3.23 -12.32 17.38
C ALA A 200 2.54 -11.77 18.64
N LEU A 201 3.29 -11.14 19.54
CA LEU A 201 2.79 -10.56 20.78
C LEU A 201 3.19 -9.09 20.90
N LEU A 202 2.35 -8.31 21.57
CA LEU A 202 2.67 -6.94 21.94
C LEU A 202 2.81 -6.79 23.45
N SER A 203 3.70 -5.90 23.84
CA SER A 203 3.75 -5.35 25.19
C SER A 203 3.95 -3.84 25.15
N ARG A 204 3.27 -3.14 26.05
CA ARG A 204 3.41 -1.68 26.15
C ARG A 204 4.68 -1.36 26.94
N ALA A 205 5.57 -0.61 26.32
CA ALA A 205 6.59 0.18 27.00
C ALA A 205 6.13 1.66 27.03
N ASP A 206 6.73 2.49 27.88
CA ASP A 206 6.29 3.89 28.12
C ASP A 206 5.85 4.64 26.83
N LYS A 207 6.82 4.97 25.96
CA LYS A 207 6.62 5.65 24.66
C LYS A 207 6.89 4.76 23.45
N SER A 208 6.89 3.46 23.65
CA SER A 208 7.24 2.47 22.62
C SER A 208 6.43 1.20 22.81
N ILE A 209 6.43 0.33 21.82
CA ILE A 209 5.84 -0.99 21.92
C ILE A 209 6.97 -2.00 21.75
N ASP A 210 7.02 -2.99 22.62
CA ASP A 210 7.82 -4.18 22.38
C ASP A 210 6.96 -5.15 21.57
N PHE A 211 7.50 -5.62 20.46
CA PHE A 211 6.87 -6.59 19.55
C PHE A 211 7.71 -7.86 19.57
N PHE A 212 7.07 -8.98 19.84
CA PHE A 212 7.74 -10.27 19.94
C PHE A 212 7.25 -11.17 18.83
N ILE A 213 8.19 -11.83 18.15
CA ILE A 213 7.91 -12.90 17.19
C ILE A 213 8.45 -14.18 17.81
N LEU A 214 7.56 -15.13 18.06
CA LEU A 214 7.86 -16.45 18.60
C LEU A 214 7.79 -17.45 17.45
N HIS A 215 8.83 -18.27 17.30
CA HIS A 215 8.92 -19.36 16.33
C HIS A 215 9.55 -20.57 17.00
N GLY A 216 8.73 -21.57 17.33
CA GLY A 216 9.13 -22.69 18.17
C GLY A 216 9.69 -22.19 19.51
N THR A 217 10.99 -22.39 19.76
CA THR A 217 11.67 -21.92 20.98
C THR A 217 12.34 -20.55 20.81
N ILE A 218 12.39 -20.01 19.60
CA ILE A 218 13.10 -18.76 19.31
C ILE A 218 12.14 -17.58 19.48
N THR A 219 12.53 -16.64 20.34
CA THR A 219 11.86 -15.35 20.48
C THR A 219 12.76 -14.27 19.89
N ARG A 220 12.25 -13.52 18.91
CA ARG A 220 12.84 -12.27 18.43
C ARG A 220 12.08 -11.11 19.04
N GLN A 221 12.79 -10.13 19.56
CA GLN A 221 12.21 -8.94 20.16
C GLN A 221 12.56 -7.71 19.35
N PHE A 222 11.54 -6.88 19.07
CA PHE A 222 11.66 -5.62 18.39
C PHE A 222 11.12 -4.50 19.29
N ARG A 223 11.81 -3.37 19.29
CA ARG A 223 11.36 -2.13 19.90
C ARG A 223 10.83 -1.21 18.80
N ILE A 224 9.57 -0.83 18.92
CA ILE A 224 8.89 0.09 18.00
C ILE A 224 8.71 1.44 18.71
N SER A 225 9.45 2.45 18.27
CA SER A 225 9.46 3.80 18.84
C SER A 225 8.79 4.81 17.91
N ASN A 226 8.29 5.92 18.46
CA ASN A 226 7.48 6.93 17.75
C ASN A 226 6.17 6.37 17.16
N ILE A 227 5.62 5.33 17.77
CA ILE A 227 4.36 4.71 17.33
C ILE A 227 3.16 5.68 17.38
N ASP A 228 3.27 6.72 18.21
CA ASP A 228 2.28 7.79 18.32
C ASP A 228 2.29 8.76 17.13
N LYS A 229 3.31 8.70 16.26
CA LYS A 229 3.35 9.42 14.97
C LYS A 229 2.46 8.73 13.93
N MET A 230 1.21 8.50 14.28
CA MET A 230 0.16 8.11 13.34
C MET A 230 -1.00 9.09 13.44
N MET A 231 -1.75 9.20 12.34
CA MET A 231 -2.91 10.07 12.24
C MET A 231 -4.04 9.30 11.55
N ALA A 232 -5.18 9.17 12.23
CA ALA A 232 -6.37 8.61 11.62
C ALA A 232 -6.97 9.60 10.61
N PHE A 233 -7.57 9.09 9.55
CA PHE A 233 -8.33 9.89 8.61
C PHE A 233 -9.53 9.12 8.06
N ASP A 234 -10.59 9.87 7.77
CA ASP A 234 -11.85 9.37 7.23
C ASP A 234 -12.01 9.75 5.75
N CYS A 235 -12.38 8.78 4.90
CA CYS A 235 -12.66 9.00 3.48
C CYS A 235 -14.16 9.11 3.17
N GLY A 236 -15.00 8.93 4.19
CA GLY A 236 -16.45 8.98 4.10
C GLY A 236 -17.11 7.67 3.66
N ASP A 237 -18.44 7.79 3.55
CA ASP A 237 -19.31 6.73 3.09
C ASP A 237 -19.50 6.76 1.57
N PHE A 238 -19.75 5.59 0.98
CA PHE A 238 -20.10 5.46 -0.44
C PHE A 238 -21.00 4.24 -0.69
N GLU A 239 -21.61 4.19 -1.87
CA GLU A 239 -22.49 3.10 -2.28
C GLU A 239 -21.84 2.24 -3.36
N LEU A 240 -21.81 0.93 -3.14
CA LEU A 240 -21.55 -0.07 -4.17
C LEU A 240 -22.87 -0.43 -4.87
N LYS A 241 -22.90 -0.36 -6.21
CA LYS A 241 -24.10 -0.57 -7.04
C LYS A 241 -24.10 -1.92 -7.73
#